data_AF-A0A928ZQ44-F1
#
_entry.id   AF-A0A928ZQ44-F1
#
_cell.length_a   1.000
_cell.length_b   1.000
_cell.length_c   1.000
_cell.angle_alpha   90.00
_cell.angle_beta   90.00
_cell.angle_gamma   90.00
#
_symmetry.space_group_name_H-M   'P 1'
#
loop_
_entity.id
_entity.type
_entity.pdbx_description
1 polymer ?
#
loop_
_entity_poly.entity_id
_entity_poly.type
_entity_poly.pdbx_seq_one_letter_code
_entity_poly.pdbx_strand_id
1 'polypeptide(L)'
;MTLSIRERSQKVAACITENVGQTLRGITATTGISKSSVHRYRQAIERRNQYAESSLWETAAGSQWLIRLVIGLVYYFGIKQGVGAESLSEFICAIHLDTHVASSASALRQLKQRVNQAIIDYEKAQAEHCVPAEGQGICVGADETFFGLPVLVLLELSSGYIFIETECENRTYATWMEQVNQWWQDSPWQCHYLVSDGARALVKLAVSGLGCVSVADLFHALRALGRPIGRALGQQAATLKKQQDKLRQQLNKPRKGADKQALQTLIEHNEAALQQVQQDEKTYQEALEEVSQTIHPFTLDSLQWQTQRALLTHLAPPLQCLWDLAPTYGAQKAQQAIDTFEAQITSFTQAIEAWQQWVTSALDGQTQDAKIRSWVLTSLLPWVYWTQQADKTRQPSLKRRYQDAASHAFDQLFEQDITLTLADHQRQRWVLWCREFCAKYQRTSSAVEGRNGYLSKLHHARRGFSEQSLNVLTIIHNFDLQRYDGTTAAQRLFGHEFPDPFEWMLAHVGELPMPRRSAKLQQPKPLCAGGVPA
;
A
#
# COMPACT_ATOMS: atom_id res chain seq x y z
N MET A 1 37.52 -3.32 -27.45
CA MET A 1 36.04 -3.39 -27.26
C MET A 1 35.36 -3.11 -28.59
N THR A 2 34.44 -3.97 -29.01
CA THR A 2 33.62 -3.77 -30.21
C THR A 2 32.53 -2.75 -29.92
N LEU A 3 32.59 -1.58 -30.57
CA LEU A 3 31.56 -0.54 -30.44
C LEU A 3 30.17 -1.08 -30.81
N SER A 4 29.14 -0.67 -30.07
CA SER A 4 27.74 -0.98 -30.34
C SER A 4 27.23 -0.34 -31.63
N ILE A 5 26.03 -0.73 -32.07
CA ILE A 5 25.40 -0.12 -33.26
C ILE A 5 25.13 1.37 -33.02
N ARG A 6 24.68 1.72 -31.81
CA ARG A 6 24.32 3.08 -31.43
C ARG A 6 25.58 3.95 -31.29
N GLU A 7 26.61 3.46 -30.61
CA GLU A 7 27.91 4.15 -30.49
C GLU A 7 28.55 4.44 -31.86
N ARG A 8 28.51 3.47 -32.78
CA ARG A 8 28.99 3.66 -34.16
C ARG A 8 28.18 4.72 -34.89
N SER A 9 26.86 4.71 -34.74
CA SER A 9 25.99 5.71 -35.35
C SER A 9 26.27 7.11 -34.81
N GLN A 10 26.46 7.25 -33.49
CA GLN A 10 26.77 8.54 -32.84
C GLN A 10 28.11 9.11 -33.30
N LYS A 11 29.15 8.26 -33.43
CA LYS A 11 30.44 8.71 -33.99
C LYS A 11 30.31 9.23 -35.42
N VAL A 12 29.50 8.57 -36.25
CA VAL A 12 29.21 9.04 -37.61
C VAL A 12 28.40 10.34 -37.59
N ALA A 13 27.39 10.44 -36.72
CA ALA A 13 26.57 11.65 -36.58
C ALA A 13 27.40 12.87 -36.12
N ALA A 14 28.24 12.73 -35.09
CA ALA A 14 29.13 13.79 -34.62
C ALA A 14 30.05 14.29 -35.74
N CYS A 15 30.64 13.36 -36.50
CA CYS A 15 31.52 13.68 -37.62
C CYS A 15 30.80 14.42 -38.77
N ILE A 16 29.52 14.10 -39.02
CA ILE A 16 28.67 14.82 -39.98
C ILE A 16 28.36 16.25 -39.50
N THR A 17 28.09 16.42 -38.20
CA THR A 17 27.75 17.72 -37.60
C THR A 17 28.95 18.66 -37.50
N GLU A 18 30.13 18.15 -37.16
CA GLU A 18 31.37 18.94 -37.02
C GLU A 18 31.91 19.46 -38.36
N ASN A 19 31.69 18.72 -39.46
CA ASN A 19 32.21 19.07 -40.78
C ASN A 19 31.18 18.82 -41.88
N VAL A 20 30.27 19.79 -42.06
CA VAL A 20 29.27 19.78 -43.13
C VAL A 20 29.97 19.69 -44.50
N GLY A 21 29.97 18.50 -45.10
CA GLY A 21 30.57 18.25 -46.42
C GLY A 21 31.69 17.19 -46.47
N GLN A 22 32.05 16.55 -45.35
CA GLN A 22 33.08 15.49 -45.37
C GLN A 22 32.70 14.30 -46.27
N THR A 23 33.68 13.83 -47.06
CA THR A 23 33.52 12.65 -47.90
C THR A 23 33.45 11.38 -47.03
N LEU A 24 32.82 10.31 -47.54
CA LEU A 24 32.76 9.01 -46.84
C LEU A 24 34.15 8.48 -46.43
N ARG A 25 35.20 8.83 -47.18
CA ARG A 25 36.59 8.48 -46.86
C ARG A 25 37.11 9.25 -45.64
N GLY A 26 36.76 10.53 -45.52
CA GLY A 26 37.09 11.35 -44.34
C GLY A 26 36.47 10.80 -43.07
N ILE A 27 35.17 10.53 -43.09
CA ILE A 27 34.46 9.94 -41.93
C ILE A 27 35.03 8.56 -41.56
N THR A 28 35.40 7.74 -42.55
CA THR A 28 36.05 6.44 -42.32
C THR A 28 37.38 6.60 -41.59
N ALA A 29 38.22 7.56 -42.02
CA ALA A 29 39.52 7.83 -41.41
C ALA A 29 39.37 8.36 -39.97
N THR A 30 38.40 9.24 -39.72
CA THR A 30 38.16 9.82 -38.39
C THR A 30 37.54 8.83 -37.40
N THR A 31 36.60 7.99 -37.85
CA THR A 31 35.83 7.10 -36.95
C THR A 31 36.39 5.68 -36.83
N GLY A 32 37.27 5.26 -37.74
CA GLY A 32 37.75 3.87 -37.84
C GLY A 32 36.69 2.87 -38.32
N ILE A 33 35.52 3.34 -38.76
CA ILE A 33 34.40 2.50 -39.22
C ILE A 33 34.51 2.28 -40.73
N SER A 34 34.27 1.06 -41.21
CA SER A 34 34.37 0.74 -42.64
C SER A 34 33.46 1.62 -43.50
N LYS A 35 33.93 1.99 -44.70
CA LYS A 35 33.18 2.85 -45.65
C LYS A 35 31.75 2.38 -45.91
N SER A 36 31.53 1.07 -46.07
CA SER A 36 30.20 0.48 -46.27
C SER A 36 29.29 0.66 -45.05
N SER A 37 29.84 0.62 -43.84
CA SER A 37 29.10 0.86 -42.61
C SER A 37 28.82 2.34 -42.40
N VAL A 38 29.79 3.23 -42.64
CA VAL A 38 29.58 4.69 -42.62
C VAL A 38 28.45 5.09 -43.58
N HIS A 39 28.44 4.57 -44.81
CA HIS A 39 27.38 4.83 -45.77
C HIS A 39 25.99 4.37 -45.25
N ARG A 40 25.91 3.18 -44.65
CA ARG A 40 24.66 2.68 -44.04
C ARG A 40 24.21 3.54 -42.85
N TYR A 41 25.13 3.96 -41.98
CA TYR A 41 24.81 4.82 -40.84
C TYR A 41 24.34 6.20 -41.29
N ARG A 42 25.00 6.81 -42.27
CA ARG A 42 24.57 8.09 -42.84
C ARG A 42 23.14 8.03 -43.37
N GLN A 43 22.82 7.02 -44.18
CA GLN A 43 21.44 6.82 -44.66
C GLN A 43 20.44 6.54 -43.52
N ALA A 44 20.88 5.87 -42.45
CA ALA A 44 20.02 5.62 -41.30
C ALA A 44 19.75 6.92 -40.52
N ILE A 45 20.77 7.74 -40.27
CA ILE A 45 20.66 9.04 -39.60
C ILE A 45 19.73 9.98 -40.36
N GLU A 46 19.92 10.12 -41.68
CA GLU A 46 19.05 10.93 -42.54
C GLU A 46 17.58 10.49 -42.46
N ARG A 47 17.32 9.19 -42.33
CA ARG A 47 15.95 8.66 -42.16
C ARG A 47 15.38 8.87 -40.77
N ARG A 48 16.20 8.95 -39.74
CA ARG A 48 15.73 9.20 -38.37
C ARG A 48 15.49 10.67 -38.12
N ASN A 49 16.33 11.53 -38.71
CA ASN A 49 16.28 12.97 -38.54
C ASN A 49 15.22 13.64 -39.40
N GLN A 50 13.94 13.28 -39.16
CA GLN A 50 12.79 13.82 -39.87
C GLN A 50 12.19 15.06 -39.20
N TYR A 51 12.49 15.27 -37.92
CA TYR A 51 11.94 16.37 -37.10
C TYR A 51 13.05 17.28 -36.59
N ALA A 52 12.70 18.51 -36.21
CA ALA A 52 13.67 19.53 -35.80
C ALA A 52 14.53 19.09 -34.60
N GLU A 53 13.91 18.38 -33.66
CA GLU A 53 14.50 17.84 -32.44
C GLU A 53 15.33 16.57 -32.66
N SER A 54 15.19 15.90 -33.80
CA SER A 54 15.72 14.54 -34.00
C SER A 54 17.24 14.43 -33.90
N SER A 55 17.97 15.49 -34.30
CA SER A 55 19.43 15.53 -34.25
C SER A 55 19.97 15.45 -32.80
N LEU A 56 19.18 15.90 -31.82
CA LEU A 56 19.52 15.82 -30.40
C LEU A 56 19.72 14.36 -29.98
N TRP A 57 18.87 13.45 -30.46
CA TRP A 57 18.89 12.03 -30.09
C TRP A 57 20.11 11.27 -30.64
N GLU A 58 20.81 11.84 -31.62
CA GLU A 58 22.07 11.31 -32.16
C GLU A 58 23.30 11.76 -31.34
N THR A 59 23.14 12.73 -30.43
CA THR A 59 24.21 13.12 -29.51
C THR A 59 24.38 12.08 -28.39
N ALA A 60 25.55 12.06 -27.76
CA ALA A 60 25.78 11.19 -26.59
C ALA A 60 24.80 11.53 -25.45
N ALA A 61 24.67 12.81 -25.11
CA ALA A 61 23.78 13.28 -24.04
C ALA A 61 22.31 13.00 -24.35
N GLY A 62 21.84 13.32 -25.56
CA GLY A 62 20.46 13.07 -25.96
C GLY A 62 20.12 11.58 -26.02
N SER A 63 21.04 10.71 -26.45
CA SER A 63 20.81 9.27 -26.43
C SER A 63 20.76 8.69 -25.02
N GLN A 64 21.58 9.18 -24.08
CA GLN A 64 21.52 8.76 -22.68
C GLN A 64 20.20 9.20 -22.03
N TRP A 65 19.79 10.44 -22.29
CA TRP A 65 18.51 10.94 -21.83
C TRP A 65 17.33 10.16 -22.44
N LEU A 66 17.41 9.77 -23.71
CA LEU A 66 16.41 8.95 -24.39
C LEU A 66 16.26 7.56 -23.73
N ILE A 67 17.36 6.94 -23.30
CA ILE A 67 17.32 5.69 -22.50
C ILE A 67 16.53 5.92 -21.21
N ARG A 68 16.85 6.98 -20.47
CA ARG A 68 16.15 7.36 -19.22
C ARG A 68 14.66 7.58 -19.47
N LEU A 69 14.29 8.29 -20.53
CA LEU A 69 12.89 8.55 -20.87
C LEU A 69 12.12 7.25 -21.16
N VAL A 70 12.66 6.38 -22.02
CA VAL A 70 11.93 5.18 -22.44
C VAL A 70 11.87 4.13 -21.33
N ILE A 71 12.97 3.94 -20.57
CA ILE A 71 12.94 3.07 -19.39
C ILE A 71 12.00 3.64 -18.33
N GLY A 72 12.01 4.96 -18.11
CA GLY A 72 11.06 5.65 -17.23
C GLY A 72 9.62 5.43 -17.65
N LEU A 73 9.31 5.54 -18.95
CA LEU A 73 7.98 5.28 -19.49
C LEU A 73 7.52 3.85 -19.20
N VAL A 74 8.39 2.87 -19.44
CA VAL A 74 8.08 1.45 -19.17
C VAL A 74 7.94 1.19 -17.67
N TYR A 75 8.82 1.72 -16.84
CA TYR A 75 8.82 1.50 -15.40
C TYR A 75 7.62 2.18 -14.72
N TYR A 76 7.47 3.49 -14.84
CA TYR A 76 6.44 4.24 -14.13
C TYR A 76 5.04 3.98 -14.70
N PHE A 77 4.87 3.94 -16.02
CA PHE A 77 3.54 3.75 -16.61
C PHE A 77 3.27 2.29 -16.93
N GLY A 78 4.17 1.63 -17.64
CA GLY A 78 3.98 0.24 -18.09
C GLY A 78 3.94 -0.78 -16.95
N ILE A 79 4.76 -0.61 -15.93
CA ILE A 79 4.84 -1.49 -14.76
C ILE A 79 4.01 -0.88 -13.62
N LYS A 80 4.43 0.21 -12.97
CA LYS A 80 3.78 0.69 -11.74
C LYS A 80 2.28 1.03 -11.90
N GLN A 81 1.85 1.50 -13.08
CA GLN A 81 0.44 1.79 -13.37
C GLN A 81 -0.25 0.76 -14.27
N GLY A 82 0.47 -0.21 -14.82
CA GLY A 82 -0.11 -1.26 -15.66
C GLY A 82 -0.56 -0.80 -17.05
N VAL A 83 -0.04 0.31 -17.58
CA VAL A 83 -0.37 0.79 -18.94
C VAL A 83 0.09 -0.22 -20.00
N GLY A 84 -0.80 -0.50 -20.96
CA GLY A 84 -0.57 -1.44 -22.05
C GLY A 84 0.47 -0.96 -23.06
N ALA A 85 1.18 -1.91 -23.70
CA ALA A 85 2.25 -1.60 -24.66
C ALA A 85 1.76 -0.84 -25.89
N GLU A 86 0.49 -1.00 -26.27
CA GLU A 86 -0.18 -0.24 -27.32
C GLU A 86 -0.20 1.27 -27.01
N SER A 87 -0.68 1.66 -25.83
CA SER A 87 -0.74 3.06 -25.42
C SER A 87 0.66 3.66 -25.24
N LEU A 88 1.63 2.87 -24.76
CA LEU A 88 3.02 3.31 -24.71
C LEU A 88 3.60 3.54 -26.12
N SER A 89 3.25 2.69 -27.09
CA SER A 89 3.63 2.85 -28.50
C SER A 89 3.04 4.12 -29.08
N GLU A 90 1.75 4.37 -28.86
CA GLU A 90 1.07 5.58 -29.30
C GLU A 90 1.74 6.83 -28.74
N PHE A 91 2.09 6.83 -27.45
CA PHE A 91 2.81 7.92 -26.82
C PHE A 91 4.17 8.16 -27.48
N ILE A 92 5.00 7.12 -27.66
CA ILE A 92 6.32 7.24 -28.31
C ILE A 92 6.21 7.79 -29.74
N CYS A 93 5.21 7.37 -30.51
CA CYS A 93 4.94 7.90 -31.84
C CYS A 93 4.47 9.37 -31.79
N ALA A 94 3.60 9.72 -30.83
CA ALA A 94 3.08 11.07 -30.69
C ALA A 94 4.16 12.11 -30.36
N ILE A 95 5.26 11.67 -29.73
CA ILE A 95 6.43 12.52 -29.43
C ILE A 95 7.60 12.30 -30.41
N HIS A 96 7.33 11.70 -31.57
CA HIS A 96 8.28 11.52 -32.68
C HIS A 96 9.55 10.71 -32.35
N LEU A 97 9.48 9.80 -31.37
CA LEU A 97 10.63 8.97 -30.96
C LEU A 97 10.66 7.60 -31.64
N ASP A 98 9.63 7.24 -32.40
CA ASP A 98 9.52 5.99 -33.15
C ASP A 98 10.55 5.86 -34.28
N THR A 99 11.17 6.98 -34.67
CA THR A 99 12.30 7.02 -35.59
C THR A 99 13.63 6.69 -34.91
N HIS A 100 13.77 6.81 -33.59
CA HIS A 100 15.03 6.57 -32.86
C HIS A 100 14.97 5.36 -31.90
N VAL A 101 13.78 4.87 -31.59
CA VAL A 101 13.54 3.73 -30.69
C VAL A 101 12.49 2.80 -31.30
N ALA A 102 12.64 1.49 -31.15
CA ALA A 102 11.59 0.56 -31.54
C ALA A 102 10.32 0.80 -30.70
N SER A 103 9.30 1.38 -31.34
CA SER A 103 8.06 1.79 -30.69
C SER A 103 6.95 0.73 -30.71
N SER A 104 7.03 -0.28 -31.58
CA SER A 104 5.97 -1.28 -31.73
C SER A 104 5.61 -1.96 -30.39
N ALA A 105 4.33 -2.27 -30.18
CA ALA A 105 3.86 -2.91 -28.94
C ALA A 105 4.62 -4.21 -28.60
N SER A 106 5.04 -5.00 -29.58
CA SER A 106 5.86 -6.20 -29.35
C SER A 106 7.25 -5.87 -28.83
N ALA A 107 7.93 -4.86 -29.40
CA ALA A 107 9.24 -4.40 -28.91
C ALA A 107 9.14 -3.83 -27.50
N LEU A 108 8.08 -3.08 -27.18
CA LEU A 108 7.85 -2.55 -25.84
C LEU A 108 7.53 -3.65 -24.83
N ARG A 109 6.81 -4.71 -25.21
CA ARG A 109 6.65 -5.91 -24.36
C ARG A 109 7.98 -6.57 -24.04
N GLN A 110 8.87 -6.73 -25.04
CA GLN A 110 10.21 -7.28 -24.81
C GLN A 110 11.06 -6.38 -23.90
N LEU A 111 10.98 -5.06 -24.08
CA LEU A 111 11.65 -4.12 -23.19
C LEU A 111 11.10 -4.20 -21.76
N LYS A 112 9.77 -4.26 -21.59
CA LYS A 112 9.13 -4.49 -20.28
C LYS A 112 9.63 -5.76 -19.61
N GLN A 113 9.81 -6.85 -20.35
CA GLN A 113 10.38 -8.08 -19.80
C GLN A 113 11.82 -7.92 -19.33
N ARG A 114 12.66 -7.19 -20.08
CA ARG A 114 14.02 -6.84 -19.63
C ARG A 114 14.01 -5.99 -18.36
N VAL A 115 13.12 -5.01 -18.27
CA VAL A 115 12.98 -4.16 -17.08
C VAL A 115 12.50 -5.00 -15.89
N ASN A 116 11.51 -5.88 -16.07
CA ASN A 116 11.07 -6.81 -15.02
C ASN A 116 12.24 -7.67 -14.51
N GLN A 117 13.07 -8.20 -15.41
CA GLN A 117 14.24 -9.00 -15.02
C GLN A 117 15.25 -8.18 -14.23
N ALA A 118 15.53 -6.94 -14.65
CA ALA A 118 16.41 -6.05 -13.91
C ALA A 118 15.90 -5.76 -12.49
N ILE A 119 14.59 -5.62 -12.29
CA ILE A 119 14.00 -5.44 -10.95
C ILE A 119 14.22 -6.70 -10.08
N ILE A 120 14.07 -7.89 -10.65
CA ILE A 120 14.32 -9.15 -9.95
C ILE A 120 15.82 -9.30 -9.62
N ASP A 121 16.70 -8.91 -10.53
CA ASP A 121 18.14 -8.96 -10.31
C ASP A 121 18.58 -7.94 -9.25
N TYR A 122 17.90 -6.78 -9.17
CA TYR A 122 18.09 -5.80 -8.11
C TYR A 122 17.79 -6.42 -6.73
N GLU A 123 16.64 -7.07 -6.56
CA GLU A 123 16.29 -7.70 -5.28
C GLU A 123 17.34 -8.73 -4.85
N LYS A 124 17.78 -9.59 -5.78
CA LYS A 124 18.85 -10.56 -5.52
C LYS A 124 20.15 -9.89 -5.08
N ALA A 125 20.50 -8.77 -5.70
CA ALA A 125 21.69 -7.99 -5.33
C ALA A 125 21.54 -7.32 -3.95
N GLN A 126 20.31 -7.02 -3.50
CA GLN A 126 20.06 -6.41 -2.19
C GLN A 126 19.80 -7.43 -1.08
N ALA A 127 19.57 -8.71 -1.40
CA ALA A 127 19.18 -9.74 -0.44
C ALA A 127 20.18 -9.91 0.72
N GLU A 128 21.49 -9.76 0.47
CA GLU A 128 22.52 -9.83 1.52
C GLU A 128 22.48 -8.67 2.52
N HIS A 129 21.81 -7.57 2.16
CA HIS A 129 21.60 -6.42 3.03
C HIS A 129 20.26 -6.49 3.76
N CYS A 130 19.38 -7.44 3.43
CA CYS A 130 18.10 -7.65 4.08
C CYS A 130 18.24 -8.54 5.34
N VAL A 131 19.13 -8.15 6.24
CA VAL A 131 19.42 -8.89 7.48
C VAL A 131 18.83 -8.13 8.67
N PRO A 132 18.02 -8.77 9.54
CA PRO A 132 17.51 -8.13 10.75
C PRO A 132 18.65 -7.73 11.70
N ALA A 133 18.49 -6.60 12.38
CA ALA A 133 19.35 -6.26 13.50
C ALA A 133 19.16 -7.26 14.67
N GLU A 134 20.17 -7.41 15.51
CA GLU A 134 20.09 -8.27 16.68
C GLU A 134 18.94 -7.84 17.62
N GLY A 135 18.09 -8.78 18.02
CA GLY A 135 16.92 -8.50 18.86
C GLY A 135 15.80 -7.73 18.15
N GLN A 136 15.86 -7.60 16.81
CA GLN A 136 14.82 -6.93 16.06
C GLN A 136 13.56 -7.81 15.97
N GLY A 137 12.51 -7.35 16.65
CA GLY A 137 11.18 -7.94 16.56
C GLY A 137 10.35 -7.39 15.40
N ILE A 138 9.32 -8.16 15.01
CA ILE A 138 8.32 -7.79 14.01
C ILE A 138 6.90 -8.03 14.53
N CYS A 139 5.96 -7.23 14.01
CA CYS A 139 4.53 -7.51 14.08
C CYS A 139 4.01 -7.64 12.65
N VAL A 140 3.30 -8.72 12.35
CA VAL A 140 2.92 -9.03 10.97
C VAL A 140 1.40 -9.02 10.79
N GLY A 141 0.97 -8.67 9.59
CA GLY A 141 -0.41 -8.78 9.15
C GLY A 141 -0.48 -9.82 8.06
N ALA A 142 -1.49 -10.68 8.13
CA ALA A 142 -1.73 -11.70 7.11
C ALA A 142 -3.18 -11.67 6.65
N ASP A 143 -3.37 -11.82 5.34
CA ASP A 143 -4.69 -11.95 4.70
C ASP A 143 -4.56 -12.63 3.33
N GLU A 144 -5.70 -12.94 2.72
CA GLU A 144 -5.77 -13.43 1.35
C GLU A 144 -6.65 -12.55 0.47
N THR A 145 -6.23 -12.36 -0.79
CA THR A 145 -7.06 -11.76 -1.84
C THR A 145 -7.28 -12.73 -2.99
N PHE A 146 -8.32 -12.53 -3.80
CA PHE A 146 -8.75 -13.53 -4.80
C PHE A 146 -8.81 -12.94 -6.21
N PHE A 147 -7.97 -13.46 -7.10
CA PHE A 147 -7.92 -13.10 -8.52
C PHE A 147 -8.14 -14.32 -9.43
N GLY A 148 -8.95 -15.27 -8.96
CA GLY A 148 -9.06 -16.63 -9.49
C GLY A 148 -8.56 -17.59 -8.43
N LEU A 149 -7.25 -17.74 -8.32
CA LEU A 149 -6.58 -18.39 -7.20
C LEU A 149 -6.37 -17.40 -6.03
N PRO A 150 -6.23 -17.89 -4.79
CA PRO A 150 -5.85 -17.04 -3.66
C PRO A 150 -4.43 -16.51 -3.82
N VAL A 151 -4.25 -15.23 -3.54
CA VAL A 151 -2.96 -14.58 -3.33
C VAL A 151 -2.78 -14.38 -1.84
N LEU A 152 -1.76 -15.02 -1.28
CA LEU A 152 -1.40 -14.92 0.12
C LEU A 152 -0.55 -13.67 0.33
N VAL A 153 -0.90 -12.84 1.30
CA VAL A 153 -0.16 -11.61 1.63
C VAL A 153 0.23 -11.62 3.10
N LEU A 154 1.53 -11.55 3.38
CA LEU A 154 2.08 -11.34 4.72
C LEU A 154 3.10 -10.22 4.68
N LEU A 155 2.89 -9.21 5.53
CA LEU A 155 3.77 -8.04 5.63
C LEU A 155 4.00 -7.63 7.08
N GLU A 156 5.12 -6.96 7.34
CA GLU A 156 5.39 -6.33 8.63
C GLU A 156 4.62 -5.01 8.71
N LEU A 157 3.77 -4.86 9.73
CA LEU A 157 2.75 -3.81 9.77
C LEU A 157 3.32 -2.41 10.02
N SER A 158 4.47 -2.27 10.70
CA SER A 158 5.07 -0.97 10.98
C SER A 158 5.76 -0.37 9.76
N SER A 159 6.65 -1.14 9.14
CA SER A 159 7.45 -0.80 7.96
C SER A 159 6.62 -0.91 6.67
N GLY A 160 5.65 -1.82 6.61
CA GLY A 160 4.93 -2.19 5.40
C GLY A 160 5.72 -3.13 4.48
N TYR A 161 6.82 -3.71 4.94
CA TYR A 161 7.65 -4.62 4.13
C TYR A 161 6.91 -5.93 3.91
N ILE A 162 6.78 -6.33 2.65
CA ILE A 162 6.09 -7.55 2.26
C ILE A 162 7.08 -8.71 2.28
N PHE A 163 6.81 -9.71 3.11
CA PHE A 163 7.56 -10.96 3.15
C PHE A 163 6.98 -12.02 2.21
N ILE A 164 5.65 -12.04 2.06
CA ILE A 164 4.95 -13.01 1.22
C ILE A 164 3.91 -12.25 0.39
N GLU A 165 3.99 -12.40 -0.92
CA GLU A 165 2.94 -12.00 -1.86
C GLU A 165 2.98 -12.96 -3.05
N THR A 166 2.21 -14.04 -2.97
CA THR A 166 2.25 -15.11 -3.95
C THR A 166 0.88 -15.71 -4.22
N GLU A 167 0.64 -16.08 -5.48
CA GLU A 167 -0.55 -16.83 -5.88
C GLU A 167 -0.35 -18.32 -5.54
N CYS A 168 -1.36 -18.94 -4.94
CA CYS A 168 -1.33 -20.33 -4.49
C CYS A 168 -2.63 -21.04 -4.87
N GLU A 169 -2.62 -22.37 -5.01
CA GLU A 169 -3.84 -23.12 -5.33
C GLU A 169 -4.88 -23.12 -4.18
N ASN A 170 -4.40 -22.98 -2.94
CA ASN A 170 -5.23 -22.96 -1.75
C ASN A 170 -4.58 -22.10 -0.64
N ARG A 171 -5.31 -21.92 0.46
CA ARG A 171 -4.91 -21.11 1.63
C ARG A 171 -4.85 -21.93 2.91
N THR A 172 -4.43 -23.19 2.81
CA THR A 172 -4.30 -24.05 3.98
C THR A 172 -3.11 -23.62 4.83
N TYR A 173 -3.08 -24.05 6.10
CA TYR A 173 -1.93 -23.85 6.97
C TYR A 173 -0.63 -24.41 6.36
N ALA A 174 -0.70 -25.55 5.67
CA ALA A 174 0.48 -26.15 5.03
C ALA A 174 1.05 -25.25 3.94
N THR A 175 0.19 -24.69 3.09
CA THR A 175 0.59 -23.74 2.04
C THR A 175 1.17 -22.45 2.64
N TRP A 176 0.54 -21.92 3.70
CA TRP A 176 1.09 -20.79 4.43
C TRP A 176 2.49 -21.06 4.99
N MET A 177 2.68 -22.23 5.63
CA MET A 177 3.99 -22.62 6.18
C MET A 177 5.06 -22.82 5.11
N GLU A 178 4.70 -23.38 3.95
CA GLU A 178 5.62 -23.50 2.82
C GLU A 178 6.20 -22.15 2.41
N GLN A 179 5.36 -21.11 2.35
CA GLN A 179 5.80 -19.76 2.01
C GLN A 179 6.61 -19.11 3.14
N VAL A 180 6.21 -19.32 4.39
CA VAL A 180 6.92 -18.77 5.57
C VAL A 180 8.31 -19.38 5.72
N ASN A 181 8.46 -20.68 5.48
CA ASN A 181 9.75 -21.38 5.62
C ASN A 181 10.83 -20.84 4.67
N GLN A 182 10.47 -20.14 3.59
CA GLN A 182 11.44 -19.57 2.65
C GLN A 182 12.32 -18.47 3.28
N TRP A 183 11.85 -17.80 4.34
CA TRP A 183 12.57 -16.70 4.99
C TRP A 183 12.59 -16.77 6.52
N TRP A 184 11.70 -17.57 7.12
CA TRP A 184 11.59 -17.72 8.57
C TRP A 184 12.49 -18.82 9.15
N GLN A 185 12.73 -19.89 8.39
CA GLN A 185 13.53 -21.02 8.87
C GLN A 185 14.98 -20.57 9.13
N ASP A 186 15.47 -20.81 10.36
CA ASP A 186 16.79 -20.39 10.85
C ASP A 186 17.02 -18.87 10.86
N SER A 187 15.96 -18.08 10.78
CA SER A 187 16.03 -16.62 10.77
C SER A 187 16.17 -16.03 12.17
N PRO A 188 16.88 -14.89 12.35
CA PRO A 188 16.97 -14.20 13.65
C PRO A 188 15.68 -13.48 14.06
N TRP A 189 14.67 -13.47 13.19
CA TRP A 189 13.45 -12.72 13.43
C TRP A 189 12.69 -13.23 14.66
N GLN A 190 12.16 -12.28 15.44
CA GLN A 190 11.21 -12.55 16.51
C GLN A 190 9.86 -11.94 16.16
N CYS A 191 8.83 -12.77 15.98
CA CYS A 191 7.47 -12.30 15.75
C CYS A 191 6.76 -12.16 17.09
N HIS A 192 6.31 -10.94 17.44
CA HIS A 192 5.63 -10.71 18.72
C HIS A 192 4.14 -11.03 18.64
N TYR A 193 3.51 -10.72 17.52
CA TYR A 193 2.11 -11.06 17.26
C TYR A 193 1.77 -10.93 15.76
N LEU A 194 0.70 -11.63 15.37
CA LEU A 194 0.14 -11.60 14.02
C LEU A 194 -1.30 -11.09 14.07
N VAL A 195 -1.61 -10.06 13.27
CA VAL A 195 -2.97 -9.51 13.12
C VAL A 195 -3.65 -10.09 11.88
N SER A 196 -4.86 -10.64 12.03
CA SER A 196 -5.64 -11.20 10.92
C SER A 196 -7.15 -11.17 11.18
N ASP A 197 -7.94 -11.56 10.18
CA ASP A 197 -9.40 -11.72 10.28
C ASP A 197 -9.85 -12.89 11.18
N GLY A 198 -8.92 -13.70 11.68
CA GLY A 198 -9.20 -14.85 12.54
C GLY A 198 -9.48 -16.15 11.77
N ALA A 199 -9.16 -16.22 10.47
CA ALA A 199 -9.22 -17.47 9.73
C ALA A 199 -8.38 -18.57 10.42
N ARG A 200 -8.92 -19.80 10.50
CA ARG A 200 -8.30 -20.91 11.24
C ARG A 200 -6.85 -21.20 10.81
N ALA A 201 -6.55 -21.05 9.52
CA ALA A 201 -5.20 -21.24 8.99
C ALA A 201 -4.24 -20.16 9.51
N LEU A 202 -4.67 -18.90 9.58
CA LEU A 202 -3.89 -17.76 10.06
C LEU A 202 -3.68 -17.79 11.58
N VAL A 203 -4.72 -18.18 12.34
CA VAL A 203 -4.59 -18.40 13.80
C VAL A 203 -3.55 -19.49 14.08
N LYS A 204 -3.62 -20.60 13.33
CA LYS A 204 -2.63 -21.69 13.44
C LYS A 204 -1.25 -21.25 12.97
N LEU A 205 -1.17 -20.43 11.92
CA LEU A 205 0.09 -19.86 11.44
C LEU A 205 0.77 -19.02 12.51
N ALA A 206 0.03 -18.14 13.20
CA ALA A 206 0.57 -17.33 14.29
C ALA A 206 1.13 -18.21 15.43
N VAL A 207 0.28 -19.09 15.98
CA VAL A 207 0.61 -19.83 17.21
C VAL A 207 1.60 -20.97 16.97
N SER A 208 1.40 -21.76 15.91
CA SER A 208 2.21 -22.95 15.63
C SER A 208 3.32 -22.72 14.60
N GLY A 209 3.18 -21.74 13.72
CA GLY A 209 4.17 -21.44 12.68
C GLY A 209 5.20 -20.42 13.16
N LEU A 210 4.74 -19.22 13.52
CA LEU A 210 5.59 -18.11 13.94
C LEU A 210 5.87 -18.09 15.45
N GLY A 211 5.15 -18.88 16.25
CA GLY A 211 5.32 -18.94 17.70
C GLY A 211 4.87 -17.68 18.44
N CYS A 212 3.91 -16.93 17.88
CA CYS A 212 3.44 -15.66 18.41
C CYS A 212 1.95 -15.68 18.74
N VAL A 213 1.45 -14.62 19.38
CA VAL A 213 0.01 -14.51 19.69
C VAL A 213 -0.78 -14.13 18.43
N SER A 214 -1.94 -14.77 18.25
CA SER A 214 -2.90 -14.42 17.20
C SER A 214 -3.80 -13.29 17.68
N VAL A 215 -3.74 -12.16 16.98
CA VAL A 215 -4.48 -10.94 17.29
C VAL A 215 -5.63 -10.76 16.30
N ALA A 216 -6.84 -10.60 16.81
CA ALA A 216 -8.00 -10.24 16.01
C ALA A 216 -7.81 -8.84 15.41
N ASP A 217 -8.10 -8.68 14.12
CA ASP A 217 -8.12 -7.38 13.49
C ASP A 217 -9.30 -6.53 13.98
N LEU A 218 -9.00 -5.43 14.66
CA LEU A 218 -10.02 -4.51 15.17
C LEU A 218 -10.87 -3.89 14.08
N PHE A 219 -10.34 -3.65 12.87
CA PHE A 219 -11.13 -3.13 11.75
C PHE A 219 -12.23 -4.12 11.35
N HIS A 220 -11.86 -5.39 11.20
CA HIS A 220 -12.80 -6.47 10.89
C HIS A 220 -13.80 -6.68 12.04
N ALA A 221 -13.33 -6.66 13.29
CA ALA A 221 -14.17 -6.81 14.48
C ALA A 221 -15.21 -5.69 14.58
N LEU A 222 -14.82 -4.42 14.45
CA LEU A 222 -15.73 -3.28 14.49
C LEU A 222 -16.74 -3.31 13.33
N ARG A 223 -16.30 -3.71 12.13
CA ARG A 223 -17.19 -3.86 10.98
C ARG A 223 -18.22 -4.97 11.20
N ALA A 224 -17.81 -6.10 11.77
CA ALA A 224 -18.70 -7.21 12.09
C ALA A 224 -19.70 -6.82 13.18
N LEU A 225 -19.23 -6.16 14.24
CA LEU A 225 -20.03 -5.65 15.36
C LEU A 225 -21.12 -4.66 14.89
N GLY A 226 -20.73 -3.66 14.11
CA GLY A 226 -21.65 -2.57 13.72
C GLY A 226 -22.62 -2.92 12.59
N ARG A 227 -22.23 -3.79 11.65
CA ARG A 227 -22.99 -4.02 10.40
C ARG A 227 -24.46 -4.40 10.59
N PRO A 228 -24.86 -5.28 11.52
CA PRO A 228 -26.26 -5.66 11.70
C PRO A 228 -27.14 -4.48 12.14
N ILE A 229 -26.70 -3.74 13.16
CA ILE A 229 -27.44 -2.60 13.75
C ILE A 229 -27.44 -1.41 12.77
N GLY A 230 -26.25 -1.01 12.29
CA GLY A 230 -26.12 0.12 11.37
C GLY A 230 -26.90 -0.05 10.07
N ARG A 231 -26.97 -1.28 9.52
CA ARG A 231 -27.81 -1.57 8.34
C ARG A 231 -29.30 -1.40 8.65
N ALA A 232 -29.76 -1.91 9.79
CA ALA A 232 -31.17 -1.84 10.16
C ALA A 232 -31.60 -0.38 10.43
N LEU A 233 -30.80 0.38 11.18
CA LEU A 233 -31.01 1.82 11.41
C LEU A 233 -31.12 2.58 10.09
N GLY A 234 -30.14 2.42 9.19
CA GLY A 234 -30.15 3.12 7.90
C GLY A 234 -31.36 2.77 7.02
N GLN A 235 -31.80 1.51 7.03
CA GLN A 235 -33.00 1.07 6.31
C GLN A 235 -34.28 1.66 6.90
N GLN A 236 -34.40 1.69 8.22
CA GLN A 236 -35.56 2.24 8.91
C GLN A 236 -35.65 3.76 8.74
N ALA A 237 -34.53 4.47 8.92
CA ALA A 237 -34.45 5.92 8.68
C ALA A 237 -34.84 6.28 7.24
N ALA A 238 -34.32 5.55 6.25
CA ALA A 238 -34.68 5.77 4.84
C ALA A 238 -36.16 5.49 4.56
N THR A 239 -36.74 4.47 5.21
CA THR A 239 -38.16 4.12 5.06
C THR A 239 -39.06 5.20 5.67
N LEU A 240 -38.80 5.59 6.92
CA LEU A 240 -39.55 6.63 7.64
C LEU A 240 -39.45 7.98 6.91
N LYS A 241 -38.28 8.33 6.37
CA LYS A 241 -38.11 9.56 5.59
C LYS A 241 -38.96 9.55 4.32
N LYS A 242 -38.96 8.44 3.57
CA LYS A 242 -39.84 8.28 2.39
C LYS A 242 -41.32 8.35 2.75
N GLN A 243 -41.71 7.75 3.88
CA GLN A 243 -43.09 7.82 4.40
C GLN A 243 -43.45 9.27 4.77
N GLN A 244 -42.54 9.99 5.43
CA GLN A 244 -42.71 11.40 5.80
C GLN A 244 -42.96 12.27 4.57
N ASP A 245 -42.10 12.14 3.55
CA ASP A 245 -42.22 12.91 2.31
C ASP A 245 -43.55 12.60 1.60
N LYS A 246 -43.97 11.33 1.57
CA LYS A 246 -45.24 10.93 0.97
C LYS A 246 -46.44 11.48 1.75
N LEU A 247 -46.42 11.43 3.08
CA LEU A 247 -47.49 11.95 3.93
C LEU A 247 -47.60 13.48 3.78
N ARG A 248 -46.46 14.20 3.76
CA ARG A 248 -46.43 15.65 3.52
C ARG A 248 -46.94 16.03 2.13
N GLN A 249 -46.58 15.28 1.09
CA GLN A 249 -47.15 15.47 -0.26
C GLN A 249 -48.67 15.24 -0.30
N GLN A 250 -49.17 14.28 0.47
CA GLN A 250 -50.61 14.03 0.57
C GLN A 250 -51.35 15.13 1.33
N LEU A 251 -50.70 15.80 2.30
CA LEU A 251 -51.27 16.93 3.03
C LEU A 251 -51.50 18.15 2.14
N ASN A 252 -50.67 18.31 1.11
CA ASN A 252 -50.77 19.41 0.15
C ASN A 252 -51.93 19.25 -0.87
N LYS A 253 -52.64 18.11 -0.87
CA LYS A 253 -53.81 17.87 -1.74
C LYS A 253 -55.11 18.31 -1.06
N PRO A 254 -56.11 18.83 -1.81
CA PRO A 254 -57.39 19.24 -1.22
C PRO A 254 -58.13 18.03 -0.59
N ARG A 255 -58.47 18.14 0.70
CA ARG A 255 -59.14 17.10 1.52
C ARG A 255 -60.12 17.72 2.52
N LYS A 256 -61.08 16.92 3.00
CA LYS A 256 -62.05 17.30 4.06
C LYS A 256 -61.35 17.42 5.42
N GLY A 257 -61.92 18.21 6.34
CA GLY A 257 -61.30 18.56 7.63
C GLY A 257 -60.88 17.36 8.50
N ALA A 258 -61.74 16.33 8.63
CA ALA A 258 -61.43 15.13 9.41
C ALA A 258 -60.27 14.31 8.82
N ASP A 259 -60.21 14.17 7.48
CA ASP A 259 -59.13 13.45 6.78
C ASP A 259 -57.79 14.20 6.89
N LYS A 260 -57.83 15.52 6.94
CA LYS A 260 -56.65 16.36 7.14
C LYS A 260 -56.08 16.19 8.55
N GLN A 261 -56.94 16.14 9.56
CA GLN A 261 -56.54 15.96 10.96
C GLN A 261 -55.93 14.58 11.21
N ALA A 262 -56.53 13.51 10.68
CA ALA A 262 -55.97 12.16 10.75
C ALA A 262 -54.58 12.05 10.07
N LEU A 263 -54.40 12.72 8.92
CA LEU A 263 -53.11 12.76 8.25
C LEU A 263 -52.05 13.53 9.04
N GLN A 264 -52.44 14.63 9.70
CA GLN A 264 -51.55 15.41 10.57
C GLN A 264 -51.02 14.55 11.72
N THR A 265 -51.89 13.75 12.37
CA THR A 265 -51.48 12.82 13.43
C THR A 265 -50.52 11.75 12.91
N LEU A 266 -50.72 11.23 11.70
CA LEU A 266 -49.80 10.27 11.09
C LEU A 266 -48.43 10.89 10.78
N ILE A 267 -48.40 12.15 10.35
CA ILE A 267 -47.17 12.93 10.13
C ILE A 267 -46.42 13.10 11.45
N GLU A 268 -47.10 13.51 12.52
CA GLU A 268 -46.51 13.69 13.85
C GLU A 268 -45.95 12.38 14.40
N HIS A 269 -46.69 11.27 14.27
CA HIS A 269 -46.23 9.95 14.70
C HIS A 269 -44.98 9.50 13.92
N ASN A 270 -44.98 9.70 12.59
CA ASN A 270 -43.84 9.32 11.76
C ASN A 270 -42.62 10.25 11.99
N GLU A 271 -42.83 11.52 12.34
CA GLU A 271 -41.77 12.44 12.78
C GLU A 271 -41.16 11.99 14.11
N ALA A 272 -41.98 11.63 15.09
CA ALA A 272 -41.50 11.12 16.37
C ALA A 272 -40.70 9.81 16.17
N ALA A 273 -41.17 8.90 15.32
CA ALA A 273 -40.44 7.68 14.99
C ALA A 273 -39.10 7.98 14.30
N LEU A 274 -39.06 8.96 13.39
CA LEU A 274 -37.82 9.36 12.72
C LEU A 274 -36.83 9.99 13.71
N GLN A 275 -37.30 10.83 14.63
CA GLN A 275 -36.48 11.41 15.70
C GLN A 275 -35.89 10.34 16.61
N GLN A 276 -36.69 9.31 16.97
CA GLN A 276 -36.19 8.18 17.76
C GLN A 276 -35.07 7.44 17.02
N VAL A 277 -35.25 7.11 15.74
CA VAL A 277 -34.21 6.43 14.95
C VAL A 277 -32.94 7.28 14.82
N GLN A 278 -33.06 8.60 14.70
CA GLN A 278 -31.89 9.50 14.68
C GLN A 278 -31.15 9.52 16.02
N GLN A 279 -31.89 9.48 17.13
CA GLN A 279 -31.30 9.38 18.46
C GLN A 279 -30.61 8.03 18.66
N ASP A 280 -31.24 6.93 18.24
CA ASP A 280 -30.65 5.59 18.30
C ASP A 280 -29.41 5.48 17.40
N GLU A 281 -29.41 6.12 16.24
CA GLU A 281 -28.25 6.20 15.35
C GLU A 281 -27.08 6.92 16.03
N LYS A 282 -27.36 8.02 16.74
CA LYS A 282 -26.34 8.74 17.52
C LYS A 282 -25.78 7.85 18.63
N THR A 283 -26.64 7.19 19.42
CA THR A 283 -26.23 6.26 20.48
C THR A 283 -25.39 5.11 19.94
N TYR A 284 -25.78 4.53 18.78
CA TYR A 284 -25.01 3.50 18.09
C TYR A 284 -23.62 4.00 17.66
N GLN A 285 -23.53 5.20 17.09
CA GLN A 285 -22.26 5.79 16.66
C GLN A 285 -21.34 6.09 17.87
N GLU A 286 -21.89 6.64 18.95
CA GLU A 286 -21.17 6.91 20.20
C GLU A 286 -20.63 5.60 20.81
N ALA A 287 -21.44 4.55 20.88
CA ALA A 287 -21.01 3.25 21.40
C ALA A 287 -19.86 2.64 20.58
N LEU A 288 -19.91 2.68 19.25
CA LEU A 288 -18.80 2.20 18.41
C LEU A 288 -17.54 3.05 18.56
N GLU A 289 -17.70 4.36 18.74
CA GLU A 289 -16.58 5.26 18.98
C GLU A 289 -15.89 4.93 20.32
N GLU A 290 -16.66 4.73 21.38
CA GLU A 290 -16.17 4.33 22.70
C GLU A 290 -15.43 2.98 22.68
N VAL A 291 -15.94 1.99 21.94
CA VAL A 291 -15.23 0.71 21.73
C VAL A 291 -13.85 0.95 21.09
N SER A 292 -13.80 1.77 20.04
CA SER A 292 -12.55 2.11 19.35
C SER A 292 -11.56 2.87 20.25
N GLN A 293 -12.07 3.79 21.07
CA GLN A 293 -11.31 4.57 22.06
C GLN A 293 -10.77 3.72 23.22
N THR A 294 -11.42 2.59 23.52
CA THR A 294 -11.03 1.72 24.63
C THR A 294 -9.90 0.76 24.26
N ILE A 295 -9.83 0.29 23.01
CA ILE A 295 -8.87 -0.75 22.58
C ILE A 295 -7.52 -0.12 22.21
N HIS A 296 -6.85 0.43 23.22
CA HIS A 296 -5.53 1.05 23.16
C HIS A 296 -4.65 0.49 24.30
N PRO A 297 -3.31 0.56 24.18
CA PRO A 297 -2.41 0.07 25.21
C PRO A 297 -2.36 0.97 26.45
N PHE A 298 -2.81 2.21 26.34
CA PHE A 298 -2.97 3.12 27.47
C PHE A 298 -4.44 3.52 27.60
N THR A 299 -4.94 3.68 28.82
CA THR A 299 -6.27 4.28 29.05
C THR A 299 -6.24 5.77 28.69
N LEU A 300 -7.35 6.33 28.20
CA LEU A 300 -7.45 7.76 27.92
C LEU A 300 -7.38 8.64 29.19
N ASP A 301 -8.04 8.21 30.27
CA ASP A 301 -8.19 9.05 31.46
C ASP A 301 -7.01 8.95 32.44
N SER A 302 -6.54 7.72 32.72
CA SER A 302 -5.45 7.51 33.70
C SER A 302 -4.06 7.45 33.07
N LEU A 303 -4.00 7.35 31.74
CA LEU A 303 -2.76 7.21 30.95
C LEU A 303 -1.89 6.00 31.30
N GLN A 304 -2.42 5.09 32.13
CA GLN A 304 -1.76 3.86 32.54
C GLN A 304 -1.94 2.76 31.50
N TRP A 305 -1.07 1.75 31.57
CA TRP A 305 -1.20 0.53 30.80
C TRP A 305 -2.58 -0.08 30.95
N GLN A 306 -3.18 -0.40 29.82
CA GLN A 306 -4.46 -1.06 29.74
C GLN A 306 -4.30 -2.51 30.20
N THR A 307 -5.13 -2.92 31.16
CA THR A 307 -5.20 -4.31 31.64
C THR A 307 -6.43 -5.02 31.10
N GLN A 308 -6.45 -6.35 31.12
CA GLN A 308 -7.65 -7.13 30.75
C GLN A 308 -8.89 -6.67 31.53
N ARG A 309 -8.73 -6.49 32.85
CA ARG A 309 -9.82 -6.03 33.72
C ARG A 309 -10.32 -4.66 33.31
N ALA A 310 -9.41 -3.72 33.02
CA ALA A 310 -9.79 -2.37 32.57
C ALA A 310 -10.50 -2.41 31.21
N LEU A 311 -10.05 -3.25 30.26
CA LEU A 311 -10.74 -3.42 28.97
C LEU A 311 -12.17 -3.92 29.16
N LEU A 312 -12.35 -5.00 29.93
CA LEU A 312 -13.68 -5.56 30.19
C LEU A 312 -14.60 -4.51 30.85
N THR A 313 -14.10 -3.80 31.86
CA THR A 313 -14.88 -2.75 32.53
C THR A 313 -15.27 -1.61 31.59
N HIS A 314 -14.35 -1.12 30.76
CA HIS A 314 -14.60 0.03 29.89
C HIS A 314 -15.37 -0.35 28.61
N LEU A 315 -15.30 -1.60 28.15
CA LEU A 315 -16.07 -2.09 27.01
C LEU A 315 -17.51 -2.49 27.39
N ALA A 316 -17.77 -2.83 28.65
CA ALA A 316 -19.10 -3.27 29.07
C ALA A 316 -20.22 -2.23 28.80
N PRO A 317 -20.08 -0.94 29.16
CA PRO A 317 -21.12 0.05 28.87
C PRO A 317 -21.46 0.22 27.38
N PRO A 318 -20.51 0.46 26.45
CA PRO A 318 -20.87 0.61 25.04
C PRO A 318 -21.41 -0.68 24.43
N LEU A 319 -20.94 -1.85 24.85
CA LEU A 319 -21.50 -3.14 24.39
C LEU A 319 -22.93 -3.35 24.91
N GLN A 320 -23.22 -2.95 26.16
CA GLN A 320 -24.59 -2.96 26.68
C GLN A 320 -25.50 -2.02 25.90
N CYS A 321 -25.04 -0.81 25.54
CA CYS A 321 -25.79 0.10 24.68
C CYS A 321 -26.15 -0.54 23.33
N LEU A 322 -25.20 -1.25 22.70
CA LEU A 322 -25.47 -1.98 21.46
C LEU A 322 -26.43 -3.16 21.69
N TRP A 323 -26.32 -3.84 22.83
CA TRP A 323 -27.21 -4.92 23.21
C TRP A 323 -28.65 -4.45 23.38
N ASP A 324 -28.86 -3.30 24.00
CA ASP A 324 -30.19 -2.71 24.21
C ASP A 324 -30.83 -2.27 22.88
N LEU A 325 -30.03 -1.86 21.90
CA LEU A 325 -30.48 -1.54 20.54
C LEU A 325 -30.78 -2.79 19.70
N ALA A 326 -30.15 -3.93 20.00
CA ALA A 326 -30.20 -5.13 19.19
C ALA A 326 -31.63 -5.70 18.95
N PRO A 327 -32.55 -5.76 19.94
CA PRO A 327 -33.91 -6.24 19.71
C PRO A 327 -34.67 -5.45 18.65
N THR A 328 -34.46 -4.13 18.61
CA THR A 328 -35.08 -3.24 17.63
C THR A 328 -34.35 -3.30 16.29
N TYR A 329 -33.01 -3.37 16.33
CA TYR A 329 -32.15 -3.24 15.16
C TYR A 329 -31.26 -4.47 14.98
N GLY A 330 -31.58 -5.31 13.98
CA GLY A 330 -30.77 -6.47 13.60
C GLY A 330 -31.08 -7.76 14.37
N ALA A 331 -31.77 -7.67 15.51
CA ALA A 331 -32.26 -8.79 16.32
C ALA A 331 -31.15 -9.81 16.62
N GLN A 332 -31.42 -11.11 16.39
CA GLN A 332 -30.48 -12.19 16.66
C GLN A 332 -29.10 -11.99 15.98
N LYS A 333 -29.04 -11.36 14.80
CA LYS A 333 -27.77 -11.11 14.11
C LYS A 333 -26.92 -10.07 14.82
N ALA A 334 -27.55 -9.10 15.47
CA ALA A 334 -26.85 -8.09 16.28
C ALA A 334 -26.31 -8.72 17.57
N GLN A 335 -27.13 -9.51 18.27
CA GLN A 335 -26.70 -10.24 19.47
C GLN A 335 -25.50 -11.15 19.19
N GLN A 336 -25.59 -11.96 18.12
CA GLN A 336 -24.47 -12.82 17.70
C GLN A 336 -23.18 -12.04 17.37
N ALA A 337 -23.32 -10.84 16.80
CA ALA A 337 -22.16 -9.99 16.49
C ALA A 337 -21.52 -9.42 17.76
N ILE A 338 -22.32 -9.08 18.78
CA ILE A 338 -21.84 -8.65 20.10
C ILE A 338 -21.13 -9.82 20.80
N ASP A 339 -21.76 -11.00 20.87
CA ASP A 339 -21.16 -12.21 21.47
C ASP A 339 -19.80 -12.56 20.81
N THR A 340 -19.75 -12.45 19.47
CA THR A 340 -18.53 -12.71 18.71
C THR A 340 -17.43 -11.69 19.04
N PHE A 341 -17.80 -10.41 19.18
CA PHE A 341 -16.85 -9.36 19.54
C PHE A 341 -16.33 -9.54 20.99
N GLU A 342 -17.21 -9.90 21.93
CA GLU A 342 -16.84 -10.19 23.31
C GLU A 342 -15.81 -11.33 23.41
N ALA A 343 -15.99 -12.39 22.63
CA ALA A 343 -15.04 -13.49 22.54
C ALA A 343 -13.65 -13.05 22.04
N GLN A 344 -13.55 -11.94 21.30
CA GLN A 344 -12.29 -11.39 20.79
C GLN A 344 -11.57 -10.46 21.78
N ILE A 345 -12.21 -10.01 22.87
CA ILE A 345 -11.59 -9.07 23.84
C ILE A 345 -10.28 -9.61 24.42
N THR A 346 -10.22 -10.92 24.67
CA THR A 346 -9.00 -11.59 25.14
C THR A 346 -7.86 -11.44 24.14
N SER A 347 -8.15 -11.51 22.83
CA SER A 347 -7.14 -11.37 21.78
C SER A 347 -6.59 -9.94 21.70
N PHE A 348 -7.44 -8.91 21.87
CA PHE A 348 -6.98 -7.52 21.98
C PHE A 348 -6.10 -7.28 23.22
N THR A 349 -6.44 -7.93 24.33
CA THR A 349 -5.65 -7.88 25.56
C THR A 349 -4.26 -8.49 25.33
N GLN A 350 -4.20 -9.67 24.72
CA GLN A 350 -2.94 -10.34 24.38
C GLN A 350 -2.05 -9.49 23.46
N ALA A 351 -2.64 -8.73 22.53
CA ALA A 351 -1.89 -7.80 21.68
C ALA A 351 -1.20 -6.69 22.52
N ILE A 352 -1.92 -6.11 23.47
CA ILE A 352 -1.39 -5.07 24.37
C ILE A 352 -0.29 -5.64 25.25
N GLU A 353 -0.51 -6.82 25.84
CA GLU A 353 0.48 -7.51 26.69
C GLU A 353 1.74 -7.88 25.90
N ALA A 354 1.59 -8.43 24.68
CA ALA A 354 2.72 -8.78 23.82
C ALA A 354 3.54 -7.54 23.44
N TRP A 355 2.88 -6.41 23.13
CA TRP A 355 3.58 -5.15 22.85
C TRP A 355 4.23 -4.56 24.10
N GLN A 356 3.56 -4.60 25.25
CA GLN A 356 4.14 -4.15 26.53
C GLN A 356 5.41 -4.93 26.85
N GLN A 357 5.37 -6.27 26.77
CA GLN A 357 6.54 -7.13 26.98
C GLN A 357 7.66 -6.79 26.00
N TRP A 358 7.32 -6.62 24.71
CA TRP A 358 8.30 -6.25 23.69
C TRP A 358 8.99 -4.93 24.00
N VAL A 359 8.23 -3.87 24.29
CA VAL A 359 8.77 -2.55 24.64
C VAL A 359 9.65 -2.63 25.87
N THR A 360 9.22 -3.34 26.92
CA THR A 360 10.00 -3.50 28.16
C THR A 360 11.32 -4.22 27.90
N SER A 361 11.29 -5.37 27.23
CA SER A 361 12.52 -6.12 26.91
C SER A 361 13.47 -5.34 26.01
N ALA A 362 12.95 -4.62 25.02
CA ALA A 362 13.76 -3.77 24.16
C ALA A 362 14.39 -2.60 24.93
N LEU A 363 13.66 -1.98 25.86
CA LEU A 363 14.17 -0.90 26.69
C LEU A 363 15.25 -1.39 27.67
N ASP A 364 15.10 -2.60 28.21
CA ASP A 364 16.10 -3.23 29.08
C ASP A 364 17.45 -3.40 28.36
N GLY A 365 17.42 -3.68 27.06
CA GLY A 365 18.61 -3.73 26.20
C GLY A 365 19.23 -2.35 25.90
N GLN A 366 18.49 -1.25 26.06
CA GLN A 366 18.96 0.10 25.73
C GLN A 366 19.58 0.87 26.90
N THR A 367 19.21 0.56 28.14
CA THR A 367 19.70 1.25 29.34
C THR A 367 19.58 0.36 30.57
N GLN A 368 20.50 0.50 31.54
CA GLN A 368 20.43 -0.16 32.86
C GLN A 368 19.87 0.77 33.97
N ASP A 369 19.58 2.03 33.64
CA ASP A 369 19.07 3.01 34.61
C ASP A 369 17.57 2.80 34.86
N ALA A 370 17.23 2.32 36.06
CA ALA A 370 15.86 2.07 36.49
C ALA A 370 14.97 3.33 36.47
N LYS A 371 15.53 4.52 36.74
CA LYS A 371 14.75 5.77 36.70
C LYS A 371 14.38 6.13 35.27
N ILE A 372 15.32 6.00 34.34
CA ILE A 372 15.04 6.19 32.90
C ILE A 372 14.03 5.16 32.43
N ARG A 373 14.18 3.88 32.79
CA ARG A 373 13.23 2.83 32.39
C ARG A 373 11.81 3.13 32.84
N SER A 374 11.65 3.46 34.13
CA SER A 374 10.34 3.83 34.69
C SER A 374 9.75 5.03 33.96
N TRP A 375 10.52 6.10 33.82
CA TRP A 375 10.09 7.33 33.16
C TRP A 375 9.67 7.12 31.70
N VAL A 376 10.44 6.35 30.94
CA VAL A 376 10.10 6.02 29.54
C VAL A 376 8.76 5.29 29.48
N LEU A 377 8.58 4.24 30.30
CA LEU A 377 7.40 3.37 30.22
C LEU A 377 6.13 4.01 30.79
N THR A 378 6.22 4.85 31.81
CA THR A 378 5.05 5.39 32.52
C THR A 378 4.70 6.83 32.14
N SER A 379 5.62 7.59 31.56
CA SER A 379 5.41 9.02 31.26
C SER A 379 5.68 9.35 29.79
N LEU A 380 6.87 9.03 29.27
CA LEU A 380 7.25 9.42 27.91
C LEU A 380 6.47 8.66 26.83
N LEU A 381 6.36 7.34 26.97
CA LEU A 381 5.73 6.47 25.98
C LEU A 381 4.23 6.75 25.83
N PRO A 382 3.41 6.91 26.90
CA PRO A 382 2.01 7.34 26.77
C PRO A 382 1.84 8.65 26.00
N TRP A 383 2.66 9.66 26.30
CA TRP A 383 2.61 10.95 25.60
C TRP A 383 2.92 10.82 24.11
N VAL A 384 4.02 10.14 23.76
CA VAL A 384 4.39 9.91 22.36
C VAL A 384 3.34 9.09 21.63
N TYR A 385 2.78 8.06 22.30
CA TYR A 385 1.72 7.22 21.75
C TYR A 385 0.48 8.04 21.38
N TRP A 386 -0.07 8.79 22.33
CA TRP A 386 -1.30 9.56 22.09
C TRP A 386 -1.10 10.67 21.06
N THR A 387 0.06 11.31 21.06
CA THR A 387 0.43 12.29 20.03
C THR A 387 0.39 11.64 18.64
N GLN A 388 1.01 10.46 18.47
CA GLN A 388 0.92 9.74 17.20
C GLN A 388 -0.49 9.31 16.82
N GLN A 389 -1.32 8.86 17.77
CA GLN A 389 -2.70 8.48 17.47
C GLN A 389 -3.54 9.69 17.03
N ALA A 390 -3.35 10.84 17.69
CA ALA A 390 -3.98 12.11 17.34
C ALA A 390 -3.59 12.59 15.93
N ASP A 391 -2.31 12.41 15.55
CA ASP A 391 -1.82 12.76 14.21
C ASP A 391 -2.34 11.81 13.12
N LYS A 392 -2.45 10.52 13.44
CA LYS A 392 -2.93 9.48 12.51
C LYS A 392 -4.42 9.59 12.22
N THR A 393 -5.25 9.90 13.21
CA THR A 393 -6.70 9.92 13.02
C THR A 393 -7.19 11.15 12.27
N ARG A 394 -8.10 10.94 11.32
CA ARG A 394 -8.81 12.02 10.60
C ARG A 394 -10.22 12.27 11.16
N GLN A 395 -10.72 11.38 12.01
CA GLN A 395 -12.05 11.51 12.58
C GLN A 395 -12.05 12.56 13.69
N PRO A 396 -12.83 13.66 13.58
CA PRO A 396 -12.71 14.81 14.49
C PRO A 396 -12.95 14.48 15.97
N SER A 397 -13.93 13.63 16.27
CA SER A 397 -14.30 13.25 17.64
C SER A 397 -13.17 12.44 18.32
N LEU A 398 -12.69 11.39 17.66
CA LEU A 398 -11.51 10.63 18.08
C LEU A 398 -10.27 11.50 18.20
N LYS A 399 -10.04 12.38 17.21
CA LYS A 399 -8.87 13.27 17.19
C LYS A 399 -8.81 14.14 18.44
N ARG A 400 -9.94 14.77 18.78
CA ARG A 400 -10.03 15.62 19.96
C ARG A 400 -9.71 14.84 21.23
N ARG A 401 -10.31 13.66 21.42
CA ARG A 401 -10.04 12.80 22.58
C ARG A 401 -8.57 12.39 22.69
N TYR A 402 -7.93 12.05 21.58
CA TYR A 402 -6.50 11.70 21.60
C TYR A 402 -5.60 12.91 21.84
N GLN A 403 -5.97 14.11 21.37
CA GLN A 403 -5.27 15.36 21.68
C GLN A 403 -5.37 15.71 23.16
N ASP A 404 -6.56 15.54 23.75
CA ASP A 404 -6.77 15.76 25.19
C ASP A 404 -5.89 14.80 26.00
N ALA A 405 -5.88 13.50 25.66
CA ALA A 405 -5.01 12.51 26.30
C ALA A 405 -3.52 12.80 26.11
N ALA A 406 -3.11 13.26 24.92
CA ALA A 406 -1.74 13.67 24.66
C ALA A 406 -1.35 14.92 25.49
N SER A 407 -2.25 15.89 25.65
CA SER A 407 -2.02 17.06 26.49
C SER A 407 -1.85 16.66 27.95
N HIS A 408 -2.75 15.85 28.49
CA HIS A 408 -2.65 15.36 29.86
C HIS A 408 -1.37 14.55 30.10
N ALA A 409 -0.97 13.73 29.12
CA ALA A 409 0.27 12.97 29.20
C ALA A 409 1.52 13.85 29.12
N PHE A 410 1.45 14.96 28.39
CA PHE A 410 2.51 15.95 28.36
C PHE A 410 2.66 16.65 29.72
N ASP A 411 1.55 17.01 30.36
CA ASP A 411 1.58 17.61 31.70
C ASP A 411 2.19 16.64 32.72
N GLN A 412 1.74 15.38 32.75
CA GLN A 412 2.33 14.33 33.61
C GLN A 412 3.81 14.08 33.33
N LEU A 413 4.25 14.20 32.07
CA LEU A 413 5.65 14.06 31.71
C LEU A 413 6.51 15.15 32.36
N PHE A 414 6.04 16.39 32.41
CA PHE A 414 6.78 17.52 32.99
C PHE A 414 6.69 17.63 34.52
N GLU A 415 5.78 16.90 35.15
CA GLU A 415 5.78 16.67 36.61
C GLU A 415 6.95 15.80 37.08
N GLN A 416 7.58 15.03 36.17
CA GLN A 416 8.71 14.16 36.52
C GLN A 416 10.03 14.93 36.55
N ASP A 417 10.73 14.94 37.70
CA ASP A 417 12.04 15.59 37.87
C ASP A 417 13.08 15.17 36.82
N ILE A 418 13.03 13.91 36.38
CA ILE A 418 13.96 13.37 35.37
C ILE A 418 13.77 14.05 34.00
N THR A 419 12.56 14.47 33.65
CA THR A 419 12.29 15.21 32.41
C THR A 419 13.04 16.54 32.40
N LEU A 420 13.05 17.23 33.54
CA LEU A 420 13.68 18.55 33.68
C LEU A 420 15.21 18.46 33.78
N THR A 421 15.73 17.34 34.28
CA THR A 421 17.16 17.17 34.56
C THR A 421 17.95 16.47 33.44
N LEU A 422 17.30 15.64 32.63
CA LEU A 422 17.95 15.01 31.46
C LEU A 422 18.44 16.05 30.46
N ALA A 423 19.55 15.78 29.77
CA ALA A 423 20.00 16.66 28.69
C ALA A 423 19.08 16.55 27.46
N ASP A 424 18.95 17.64 26.69
CA ASP A 424 18.06 17.73 25.51
C ASP A 424 18.29 16.60 24.50
N HIS A 425 19.55 16.28 24.21
CA HIS A 425 19.91 15.21 23.27
C HIS A 425 19.49 13.82 23.79
N GLN A 426 19.54 13.58 25.09
CA GLN A 426 19.08 12.32 25.70
C GLN A 426 17.56 12.23 25.64
N ARG A 427 16.84 13.32 25.94
CA ARG A 427 15.39 13.37 25.79
C ARG A 427 14.98 13.10 24.34
N GLN A 428 15.64 13.76 23.38
CA GLN A 428 15.35 13.57 21.96
C GLN A 428 15.59 12.12 21.51
N ARG A 429 16.68 11.48 21.96
CA ARG A 429 16.93 10.05 21.71
C ARG A 429 15.75 9.18 22.16
N TRP A 430 15.27 9.37 23.39
CA TRP A 430 14.15 8.57 23.92
C TRP A 430 12.82 8.88 23.22
N VAL A 431 12.60 10.13 22.81
CA VAL A 431 11.42 10.49 21.98
C VAL A 431 11.44 9.73 20.66
N LEU A 432 12.58 9.69 19.96
CA LEU A 432 12.72 8.95 18.70
C LEU A 432 12.50 7.45 18.91
N TRP A 433 13.10 6.89 19.97
CA TRP A 433 12.92 5.48 20.32
C TRP A 433 11.44 5.13 20.61
N CYS A 434 10.76 5.95 21.43
CA CYS A 434 9.31 5.78 21.68
C CYS A 434 8.51 5.92 20.38
N ARG A 435 8.89 6.84 19.48
CA ARG A 435 8.19 7.01 18.21
C ARG A 435 8.26 5.76 17.35
N GLU A 436 9.42 5.14 17.26
CA GLU A 436 9.61 3.87 16.55
C GLU A 436 8.78 2.74 17.16
N PHE A 437 8.77 2.62 18.49
CA PHE A 437 8.00 1.57 19.17
C PHE A 437 6.48 1.78 19.13
N CYS A 438 6.00 3.01 19.19
CA CYS A 438 4.59 3.33 18.98
C CYS A 438 4.11 2.95 17.56
N ALA A 439 5.00 3.02 16.55
CA ALA A 439 4.69 2.56 15.20
C ALA A 439 4.60 1.02 15.10
N LYS A 440 5.24 0.28 16.02
CA LYS A 440 5.20 -1.18 16.12
C LYS A 440 3.99 -1.72 16.88
N TYR A 441 3.12 -0.87 17.41
CA TYR A 441 1.82 -1.29 17.93
C TYR A 441 0.75 -1.19 16.85
N GLN A 442 0.25 -2.34 16.40
CA GLN A 442 -0.66 -2.45 15.27
C GLN A 442 -1.85 -3.30 15.69
N ARG A 443 -3.03 -2.68 15.73
CA ARG A 443 -4.31 -3.33 16.12
C ARG A 443 -5.19 -3.66 14.91
N THR A 444 -4.74 -3.34 13.69
CA THR A 444 -5.46 -3.63 12.45
C THR A 444 -4.50 -4.12 11.36
N SER A 445 -5.00 -4.89 10.40
CA SER A 445 -4.25 -5.27 9.20
C SER A 445 -4.50 -4.31 8.02
N SER A 446 -4.86 -3.06 8.28
CA SER A 446 -5.22 -2.07 7.24
C SER A 446 -4.16 -1.86 6.16
N ALA A 447 -2.88 -2.10 6.46
CA ALA A 447 -1.81 -2.09 5.46
C ALA A 447 -1.96 -3.22 4.43
N VAL A 448 -2.43 -4.40 4.86
CA VAL A 448 -2.73 -5.55 3.99
C VAL A 448 -3.93 -5.23 3.11
N GLU A 449 -5.00 -4.65 3.67
CA GLU A 449 -6.17 -4.20 2.92
C GLU A 449 -5.82 -3.16 1.83
N GLY A 450 -4.96 -2.20 2.17
CA GLY A 450 -4.44 -1.23 1.22
C GLY A 450 -3.67 -1.90 0.07
N ARG A 451 -2.86 -2.93 0.38
CA ARG A 451 -2.14 -3.70 -0.62
C ARG A 451 -3.09 -4.54 -1.51
N ASN A 452 -4.08 -5.20 -0.91
CA ASN A 452 -5.11 -5.96 -1.62
C ASN A 452 -5.92 -5.07 -2.58
N GLY A 453 -6.27 -3.86 -2.15
CA GLY A 453 -6.91 -2.84 -3.00
C GLY A 453 -6.02 -2.38 -4.16
N TYR A 454 -4.72 -2.18 -3.91
CA TYR A 454 -3.74 -1.86 -4.95
C TYR A 454 -3.62 -2.97 -6.00
N LEU A 455 -3.50 -4.24 -5.56
CA LEU A 455 -3.46 -5.39 -6.45
C LEU A 455 -4.75 -5.52 -7.25
N SER A 456 -5.92 -5.32 -6.63
CA SER A 456 -7.22 -5.37 -7.32
C SER A 456 -7.29 -4.37 -8.48
N LYS A 457 -6.85 -3.12 -8.25
CA LYS A 457 -6.76 -2.09 -9.29
C LYS A 457 -5.88 -2.55 -10.46
N LEU A 458 -4.68 -3.06 -10.16
CA LEU A 458 -3.72 -3.47 -11.19
C LEU A 458 -4.14 -4.75 -11.93
N HIS A 459 -4.78 -5.68 -11.24
CA HIS A 459 -5.34 -6.89 -11.83
C HIS A 459 -6.32 -6.53 -12.96
N HIS A 460 -7.23 -5.59 -12.68
CA HIS A 460 -8.18 -5.10 -13.68
C HIS A 460 -7.48 -4.38 -14.84
N ALA A 461 -6.45 -3.57 -14.57
CA ALA A 461 -5.71 -2.85 -15.61
C ALA A 461 -4.91 -3.80 -16.53
N ARG A 462 -4.30 -4.85 -15.96
CA ARG A 462 -3.41 -5.79 -16.66
C ARG A 462 -4.09 -7.02 -17.24
N ARG A 463 -5.37 -7.25 -16.91
CA ARG A 463 -6.15 -8.47 -17.21
C ARG A 463 -5.52 -9.73 -16.58
N GLY A 464 -5.06 -9.62 -15.34
CA GLY A 464 -4.40 -10.72 -14.63
C GLY A 464 -2.98 -10.41 -14.16
N PHE A 465 -2.43 -11.34 -13.39
CA PHE A 465 -1.03 -11.36 -12.97
C PHE A 465 -0.37 -12.65 -13.46
N SER A 466 0.88 -12.56 -13.88
CA SER A 466 1.81 -13.69 -13.81
C SER A 466 2.58 -13.61 -12.50
N GLU A 467 3.11 -14.76 -12.03
CA GLU A 467 4.00 -14.85 -10.87
C GLU A 467 5.13 -13.80 -10.92
N GLN A 468 5.83 -13.72 -12.06
CA GLN A 468 6.88 -12.72 -12.28
C GLN A 468 6.36 -11.28 -12.12
N SER A 469 5.15 -11.00 -12.61
CA SER A 469 4.59 -9.64 -12.57
C SER A 469 4.13 -9.24 -11.16
N LEU A 470 3.73 -10.21 -10.34
CA LEU A 470 3.40 -10.03 -8.94
C LEU A 470 4.69 -9.77 -8.15
N ASN A 471 5.70 -10.63 -8.31
CA ASN A 471 7.01 -10.46 -7.67
C ASN A 471 7.61 -9.08 -7.96
N VAL A 472 7.61 -8.63 -9.23
CA VAL A 472 8.09 -7.28 -9.59
C VAL A 472 7.33 -6.17 -8.85
N LEU A 473 6.02 -6.32 -8.64
CA LEU A 473 5.24 -5.33 -7.87
C LEU A 473 5.54 -5.40 -6.37
N THR A 474 5.90 -6.56 -5.84
CA THR A 474 6.38 -6.74 -4.46
C THR A 474 7.71 -6.04 -4.26
N ILE A 475 8.67 -6.24 -5.16
CA ILE A 475 10.00 -5.60 -5.11
C ILE A 475 9.87 -4.07 -5.18
N ILE A 476 9.07 -3.56 -6.12
CA ILE A 476 8.78 -2.11 -6.22
C ILE A 476 8.17 -1.59 -4.92
N HIS A 477 7.25 -2.34 -4.31
CA HIS A 477 6.66 -1.93 -3.03
C HIS A 477 7.71 -1.85 -1.92
N ASN A 478 8.58 -2.84 -1.83
CA ASN A 478 9.58 -2.92 -0.78
C ASN A 478 10.68 -1.85 -0.93
N PHE A 479 11.13 -1.58 -2.16
CA PHE A 479 12.36 -0.83 -2.41
C PHE A 479 12.18 0.51 -3.15
N ASP A 480 11.02 0.80 -3.74
CA ASP A 480 10.80 2.04 -4.54
C ASP A 480 9.64 2.89 -4.01
N LEU A 481 8.58 2.28 -3.48
CA LEU A 481 7.46 3.05 -2.95
C LEU A 481 7.82 3.72 -1.63
N GLN A 482 7.75 5.06 -1.63
CA GLN A 482 8.06 5.89 -0.48
C GLN A 482 6.81 6.36 0.27
N ARG A 483 6.91 6.49 1.59
CA ARG A 483 5.94 7.22 2.42
C ARG A 483 6.14 8.73 2.27
N TYR A 484 5.29 9.52 2.94
CA TYR A 484 5.42 10.97 2.98
C TYR A 484 6.76 11.46 3.57
N ASP A 485 7.41 10.62 4.38
CA ASP A 485 8.72 10.86 4.99
C ASP A 485 9.90 10.54 4.06
N GLY A 486 9.63 10.09 2.82
CA GLY A 486 10.65 9.74 1.83
C GLY A 486 11.25 8.34 1.98
N THR A 487 10.85 7.57 3.00
CA THR A 487 11.43 6.24 3.25
C THR A 487 10.69 5.12 2.53
N THR A 488 11.40 4.06 2.13
CA THR A 488 10.84 2.81 1.58
C THR A 488 10.53 1.81 2.68
N ALA A 489 9.80 0.74 2.36
CA ALA A 489 9.50 -0.29 3.36
C ALA A 489 10.75 -1.03 3.82
N ALA A 490 11.66 -1.34 2.89
CA ALA A 490 12.96 -1.95 3.19
C ALA A 490 13.80 -1.04 4.10
N GLN A 491 13.88 0.25 3.82
CA GLN A 491 14.62 1.21 4.65
C GLN A 491 14.09 1.24 6.10
N ARG A 492 12.76 1.25 6.27
CA ARG A 492 12.15 1.24 7.61
C ARG A 492 12.37 -0.07 8.35
N LEU A 493 12.37 -1.18 7.64
CA LEU A 493 12.57 -2.49 8.26
C LEU A 493 14.04 -2.69 8.64
N PHE A 494 14.98 -2.45 7.73
CA PHE A 494 16.40 -2.78 7.94
C PHE A 494 17.25 -1.62 8.50
N GLY A 495 16.69 -0.41 8.57
CA GLY A 495 17.34 0.73 9.23
C GLY A 495 18.47 1.39 8.44
N HIS A 496 18.60 1.11 7.13
CA HIS A 496 19.60 1.72 6.26
C HIS A 496 19.05 2.00 4.87
N GLU A 497 19.76 2.85 4.10
CA GLU A 497 19.39 3.16 2.72
C GLU A 497 19.72 2.02 1.76
N PHE A 498 18.89 1.87 0.73
CA PHE A 498 19.12 0.97 -0.40
C PHE A 498 19.35 1.79 -1.67
N PRO A 499 20.12 1.29 -2.66
CA PRO A 499 20.30 1.97 -3.93
C PRO A 499 18.96 2.23 -4.62
N ASP A 500 18.81 3.38 -5.28
CA ASP A 500 17.60 3.70 -6.04
C ASP A 500 17.33 2.65 -7.14
N PRO A 501 16.17 1.96 -7.13
CA PRO A 501 15.90 0.90 -8.10
C PRO A 501 15.89 1.40 -9.55
N PHE A 502 15.46 2.65 -9.78
CA PHE A 502 15.40 3.22 -11.13
C PHE A 502 16.79 3.47 -11.70
N GLU A 503 17.67 4.14 -10.96
CA GLU A 503 19.06 4.36 -11.35
C GLU A 503 19.82 3.03 -11.49
N TRP A 504 19.55 2.05 -10.62
CA TRP A 504 20.13 0.71 -10.76
C TRP A 504 19.69 0.06 -12.07
N MET A 505 18.40 0.07 -12.41
CA MET A 505 17.91 -0.49 -13.67
C MET A 505 18.49 0.23 -14.89
N LEU A 506 18.66 1.56 -14.85
CA LEU A 506 19.26 2.30 -15.96
C LEU A 506 20.68 1.79 -16.28
N ALA A 507 21.44 1.39 -15.26
CA ALA A 507 22.77 0.83 -15.43
C ALA A 507 22.77 -0.62 -15.98
N HIS A 508 21.70 -1.39 -15.78
CA HIS A 508 21.68 -2.84 -16.06
C HIS A 508 20.81 -3.27 -17.25
N VAL A 509 19.76 -2.50 -17.61
CA VAL A 509 18.84 -2.88 -18.69
C VAL A 509 19.54 -2.84 -20.07
N GLY A 510 20.61 -2.06 -20.24
CA GLY A 510 21.38 -1.94 -21.48
C GLY A 510 20.70 -1.11 -22.57
N GLU A 511 21.16 -1.23 -23.82
CA GLU A 511 20.71 -0.34 -24.92
C GLU A 511 19.23 -0.52 -25.31
N LEU A 512 18.62 0.58 -25.76
CA LEU A 512 17.28 0.56 -26.34
C LEU A 512 17.27 -0.15 -27.70
N PRO A 513 16.19 -0.90 -28.00
CA PRO A 513 16.04 -1.53 -29.31
C PRO A 513 15.97 -0.48 -30.42
N MET A 514 16.73 -0.71 -31.50
CA MET A 514 16.70 0.15 -32.68
C MET A 514 15.40 -0.06 -33.48
N PRO A 515 14.83 1.01 -34.07
CA PRO A 515 13.64 0.87 -34.89
C PRO A 515 13.92 0.00 -36.11
N ARG A 516 13.01 -0.95 -36.38
CA ARG A 516 13.06 -1.82 -37.56
C ARG A 516 12.03 -1.36 -38.59
N ARG A 517 12.38 -1.44 -39.87
CA ARG A 517 11.39 -1.34 -40.94
C ARG A 517 10.36 -2.44 -40.73
N SER A 518 9.07 -2.09 -40.62
CA SER A 518 8.04 -3.10 -40.86
C SER A 518 8.19 -3.54 -42.32
N ALA A 519 8.09 -4.85 -42.59
CA ALA A 519 7.86 -5.28 -43.95
C ALA A 519 6.54 -4.62 -44.37
N LYS A 520 6.57 -3.77 -45.41
CA LYS A 520 5.34 -3.23 -45.99
C LYS A 520 4.37 -4.40 -46.15
N LEU A 521 3.14 -4.25 -45.68
CA LEU A 521 2.04 -5.17 -46.03
C LEU A 521 2.15 -5.40 -47.53
N GLN A 522 2.46 -6.64 -47.94
CA GLN A 522 2.38 -7.00 -49.35
C GLN A 522 0.92 -6.73 -49.71
N GLN A 523 0.68 -5.74 -50.57
CA GLN A 523 -0.64 -5.62 -51.17
C GLN A 523 -0.94 -6.98 -51.81
N PRO A 524 -2.09 -7.61 -51.50
CA PRO A 524 -2.44 -8.86 -52.15
C PRO A 524 -2.35 -8.61 -53.65
N LYS A 525 -1.58 -9.44 -54.35
CA LYS A 525 -1.45 -9.32 -55.82
C LYS A 525 -2.85 -9.27 -56.40
N PRO A 526 -3.20 -8.25 -57.21
CA PRO A 526 -4.48 -8.28 -57.91
C PRO A 526 -4.50 -9.58 -58.72
N LEU A 527 -5.62 -10.30 -58.67
CA LEU A 527 -5.86 -11.46 -59.52
C LEU A 527 -5.79 -10.95 -60.96
N CYS A 528 -4.64 -11.12 -61.62
CA CYS A 528 -4.54 -10.94 -63.06
C CYS A 528 -5.44 -12.00 -63.69
N ALA A 529 -6.64 -11.60 -64.11
CA ALA A 529 -7.40 -12.30 -65.14
C ALA A 529 -6.60 -12.18 -66.44
N GLY A 530 -5.59 -13.03 -66.60
CA GLY A 530 -5.00 -13.29 -67.90
C GLY A 530 -6.07 -13.94 -68.76
N GLY A 531 -6.65 -13.17 -69.67
CA GLY A 531 -7.54 -13.69 -70.69
C GLY A 531 -6.84 -14.81 -71.45
N VAL A 532 -7.45 -15.98 -71.45
CA VAL A 532 -7.09 -17.07 -72.36
C VAL A 532 -7.54 -16.63 -73.76
N PRO A 533 -6.65 -16.51 -74.76
CA PRO A 533 -7.07 -16.30 -76.13
C PRO A 533 -7.75 -17.58 -76.65
N ALA A 534 -8.83 -17.39 -77.41
CA ALA A 534 -9.67 -18.44 -77.99
C ALA A 534 -8.92 -19.44 -78.87
#